data_AF-A0A1E5RQA5-F1
#
_entry.id   AF-A0A1E5RQA5-F1
#
_cell.length_a   1.000
_cell.length_b   1.000
_cell.length_c   1.000
_cell.angle_alpha   90.00
_cell.angle_beta   90.00
_cell.angle_gamma   90.00
#
_symmetry.space_group_name_H-M   'P 1'
#
loop_
_entity.id
_entity.type
_entity.pdbx_description
1 polymer ?
#
loop_
_entity_poly.entity_id
_entity_poly.type
_entity_poly.pdbx_seq_one_letter_code
_entity_poly.pdbx_strand_id
1 'polypeptide(L)'
;MTEEAAEFTVNEAIEENEHVTPTSEEPAANNFYSFFNKVDTFISSTAQQIQSNIPTVDSAFLEKEKESLNKNIQKNFFKINEKMKTSSKVIKHNDDFQSTKLPDAYIELEKQTDDLGKVLNKVITILETYEVEGYDYPPTLSDSLNEVWKVTNKFKLWGTNDEQESKADSTKHEEKEGFLPRSFAQALSNTFNQCHKILEHDEDEEDLVKSFSILKDTNTIIDEHKENQDNIIKTDILPSFRALYNDVYKGLKGKRKTVENLRIELDSLRYTNENNDDTLEDQFITETSSTLSDMQNFVESVDIIKLLRSFTEVQLAYYKKCVEEHEKSLSVLKEIEAEYEEEE
;
A
#
# COMPACT_ATOMS: atom_id res chain seq x y z
N MET A 1 -46.49 -35.20 1.55
CA MET A 1 -47.71 -35.43 2.36
C MET A 1 -47.30 -35.11 3.79
N THR A 2 -47.66 -34.02 4.46
CA THR A 2 -48.74 -32.99 4.41
C THR A 2 -48.20 -31.87 5.33
N GLU A 3 -48.04 -30.61 4.95
CA GLU A 3 -49.04 -29.53 4.73
C GLU A 3 -49.99 -29.29 5.92
N GLU A 4 -49.76 -28.18 6.65
CA GLU A 4 -50.72 -27.28 7.34
C GLU A 4 -49.86 -26.25 8.12
N ALA A 5 -49.71 -24.97 7.77
CA ALA A 5 -50.69 -23.90 7.51
C ALA A 5 -51.60 -23.60 8.71
N ALA A 6 -51.29 -22.52 9.43
CA ALA A 6 -52.26 -21.79 10.24
C ALA A 6 -51.90 -20.29 10.23
N GLU A 7 -52.65 -19.56 9.42
CA GLU A 7 -52.79 -18.11 9.42
C GLU A 7 -53.40 -17.62 10.75
N PHE A 8 -52.99 -16.44 11.20
CA PHE A 8 -53.92 -15.54 11.89
C PHE A 8 -53.52 -14.09 11.60
N THR A 9 -54.26 -13.47 10.68
CA THR A 9 -54.36 -12.03 10.50
C THR A 9 -55.64 -11.55 11.20
N VAL A 10 -55.63 -10.29 11.66
CA VAL A 10 -56.70 -9.28 11.56
C VAL A 10 -56.42 -8.15 12.57
N ASN A 11 -56.09 -6.98 11.99
CA ASN A 11 -56.63 -5.62 12.21
C ASN A 11 -56.72 -5.05 13.66
N GLU A 12 -56.65 -3.74 13.93
CA GLU A 12 -56.70 -2.51 13.13
C GLU A 12 -56.16 -1.36 13.99
N ALA A 13 -55.64 -0.33 13.32
CA ALA A 13 -55.79 1.11 13.59
C ALA A 13 -55.21 1.81 14.84
N ILE A 14 -54.27 2.73 14.52
CA ILE A 14 -54.23 4.19 14.82
C ILE A 14 -54.18 4.65 16.28
N GLU A 15 -53.04 5.24 16.69
CA GLU A 15 -52.99 6.65 17.12
C GLU A 15 -51.54 7.19 17.14
N GLU A 16 -51.39 8.41 16.64
CA GLU A 16 -50.18 9.21 16.51
C GLU A 16 -49.59 9.57 17.88
N ASN A 17 -48.26 9.67 17.97
CA ASN A 17 -47.64 10.91 18.46
C ASN A 17 -46.13 10.97 18.16
N GLU A 18 -45.76 12.13 17.65
CA GLU A 18 -44.43 12.55 17.23
C GLU A 18 -43.43 12.58 18.39
N HIS A 19 -42.20 12.12 18.13
CA HIS A 19 -41.03 12.85 18.62
C HIS A 19 -39.91 12.81 17.58
N VAL A 20 -39.65 13.99 17.05
CA VAL A 20 -38.62 14.34 16.07
C VAL A 20 -37.23 14.26 16.71
N THR A 21 -36.31 13.54 16.09
CA THR A 21 -34.88 13.89 16.00
C THR A 21 -34.32 13.36 14.68
N PRO A 22 -33.89 14.22 13.74
CA PRO A 22 -33.11 13.77 12.61
C PRO A 22 -31.63 13.75 13.00
N THR A 23 -31.07 12.56 13.07
CA THR A 23 -29.69 12.31 12.68
C THR A 23 -29.55 12.62 11.19
N SER A 24 -28.62 13.49 10.81
CA SER A 24 -28.00 13.44 9.49
C SER A 24 -26.57 13.94 9.58
N GLU A 25 -25.65 13.00 9.67
CA GLU A 25 -24.28 13.17 9.22
C GLU A 25 -24.29 13.31 7.69
N GLU A 26 -23.68 14.41 7.24
CA GLU A 26 -22.88 14.58 6.02
C GLU A 26 -23.53 14.62 4.60
N PRO A 27 -22.81 15.10 3.54
CA PRO A 27 -21.51 15.79 3.54
C PRO A 27 -21.37 16.96 2.54
N ALA A 28 -20.37 17.82 2.80
CA ALA A 28 -19.48 18.61 1.92
C ALA A 28 -19.94 19.26 0.58
N ALA A 29 -20.81 18.65 -0.24
CA ALA A 29 -21.17 19.17 -1.57
C ALA A 29 -21.91 20.51 -1.51
N ASN A 30 -22.80 20.69 -0.53
CA ASN A 30 -23.55 21.94 -0.33
C ASN A 30 -22.66 23.11 0.10
N ASN A 31 -21.52 22.84 0.72
CA ASN A 31 -20.59 23.88 1.17
C ASN A 31 -19.76 24.46 0.01
N PHE A 32 -19.44 23.65 -1.01
CA PHE A 32 -18.71 24.12 -2.18
C PHE A 32 -19.57 25.04 -3.07
N TYR A 33 -20.78 24.63 -3.42
CA TYR A 33 -21.69 25.47 -4.22
C TYR A 33 -22.13 26.74 -3.48
N SER A 34 -22.33 26.68 -2.17
CA SER A 34 -22.64 27.88 -1.37
C SER A 34 -21.45 28.84 -1.25
N PHE A 35 -20.21 28.34 -1.29
CA PHE A 35 -19.02 29.18 -1.39
C PHE A 35 -18.99 29.94 -2.73
N PHE A 36 -19.24 29.28 -3.86
CA PHE A 36 -19.26 29.96 -5.17
C PHE A 36 -20.42 30.95 -5.32
N ASN A 37 -21.62 30.63 -4.82
CA ASN A 37 -22.73 31.58 -4.79
C ASN A 37 -22.39 32.83 -3.95
N LYS A 38 -21.65 32.65 -2.84
CA LYS A 38 -21.15 33.78 -2.03
C LYS A 38 -20.07 34.57 -2.75
N VAL A 39 -19.20 33.90 -3.50
CA VAL A 39 -18.18 34.56 -4.35
C VAL A 39 -18.84 35.36 -5.48
N ASP A 40 -19.85 34.83 -6.17
CA ASP A 40 -20.61 35.56 -7.19
C ASP A 40 -21.32 36.78 -6.61
N THR A 41 -21.90 36.63 -5.42
CA THR A 41 -22.53 37.74 -4.69
C THR A 41 -21.51 38.80 -4.28
N PHE A 42 -20.33 38.38 -3.81
CA PHE A 42 -19.23 39.28 -3.41
C PHE A 42 -18.58 39.99 -4.58
N ILE A 43 -18.35 39.30 -5.70
CA ILE A 43 -17.83 39.90 -6.94
C ILE A 43 -18.84 40.91 -7.48
N SER A 44 -20.14 40.57 -7.47
CA SER A 44 -21.20 41.48 -7.90
C SER A 44 -21.31 42.71 -7.00
N SER A 45 -21.24 42.55 -5.67
CA SER A 45 -21.28 43.69 -4.74
C SER A 45 -20.02 44.55 -4.83
N THR A 46 -18.84 43.92 -4.98
CA THR A 46 -17.56 44.62 -5.12
C THR A 46 -17.49 45.38 -6.44
N ALA A 47 -17.98 44.79 -7.54
CA ALA A 47 -18.07 45.46 -8.85
C ALA A 47 -19.00 46.68 -8.80
N GLN A 48 -20.14 46.59 -8.08
CA GLN A 48 -21.03 47.73 -7.87
C GLN A 48 -20.39 48.84 -7.02
N GLN A 49 -19.60 48.47 -6.01
CA GLN A 49 -18.93 49.43 -5.12
C GLN A 49 -17.72 50.10 -5.76
N ILE A 50 -17.05 49.40 -6.69
CA ILE A 50 -15.99 49.93 -7.55
C ILE A 50 -16.56 50.91 -8.59
N GLN A 51 -17.74 50.62 -9.16
CA GLN A 51 -18.41 51.52 -10.12
C GLN A 51 -18.84 52.86 -9.50
N SER A 52 -19.09 52.94 -8.19
CA SER A 52 -19.54 54.18 -7.56
C SER A 52 -18.41 55.16 -7.19
N ASN A 53 -17.14 54.75 -7.21
CA ASN A 53 -16.02 55.52 -6.63
C ASN A 53 -14.83 55.80 -7.57
N ILE A 54 -14.92 55.53 -8.88
CA ILE A 54 -13.79 55.73 -9.81
C ILE A 54 -14.13 56.80 -10.87
N PRO A 55 -13.24 57.78 -11.15
CA PRO A 55 -13.43 58.75 -12.25
C PRO A 55 -13.54 58.00 -13.58
N THR A 56 -14.35 58.52 -14.50
CA THR A 56 -14.75 57.90 -15.79
C THR A 56 -13.64 57.05 -16.42
N VAL A 57 -13.62 55.78 -16.04
CA VAL A 57 -12.81 54.75 -16.68
C VAL A 57 -13.49 54.46 -18.01
N ASP A 58 -12.71 54.37 -19.07
CA ASP A 58 -13.20 54.02 -20.40
C ASP A 58 -14.09 52.76 -20.30
N SER A 59 -15.37 52.90 -20.66
CA SER A 59 -16.35 51.81 -20.59
C SER A 59 -15.91 50.59 -21.39
N ALA A 60 -15.12 50.80 -22.45
CA ALA A 60 -14.53 49.73 -23.25
C ALA A 60 -13.49 48.91 -22.46
N PHE A 61 -12.74 49.54 -21.56
CA PHE A 61 -11.79 48.84 -20.68
C PHE A 61 -12.54 47.96 -19.67
N LEU A 62 -13.59 48.49 -19.04
CA LEU A 62 -14.41 47.75 -18.07
C LEU A 62 -15.16 46.56 -18.70
N GLU A 63 -15.68 46.71 -19.91
CA GLU A 63 -16.32 45.58 -20.62
C GLU A 63 -15.30 44.50 -20.99
N LYS A 64 -14.11 44.89 -21.47
CA LYS A 64 -13.02 43.95 -21.76
C LYS A 64 -12.54 43.18 -20.53
N GLU A 65 -12.47 43.86 -19.37
CA GLU A 65 -12.08 43.24 -18.11
C GLU A 65 -13.18 42.33 -17.54
N LYS A 66 -14.45 42.71 -17.67
CA LYS A 66 -15.58 41.82 -17.34
C LYS A 66 -15.62 40.57 -18.21
N GLU A 67 -15.37 40.71 -19.51
CA GLU A 67 -15.34 39.57 -20.44
C GLU A 67 -14.19 38.62 -20.12
N SER A 68 -13.00 39.14 -19.81
CA SER A 68 -11.85 38.31 -19.41
C SER A 68 -12.07 37.61 -18.07
N LEU A 69 -12.67 38.28 -17.09
CA LEU A 69 -13.07 37.68 -15.81
C LEU A 69 -14.08 36.56 -16.02
N ASN A 70 -15.11 36.77 -16.84
CA ASN A 70 -16.13 35.76 -17.13
C ASN A 70 -15.52 34.53 -17.81
N LYS A 71 -14.64 34.72 -18.80
CA LYS A 71 -13.91 33.61 -19.46
C LYS A 71 -13.03 32.84 -18.47
N ASN A 72 -12.28 33.53 -17.61
CA ASN A 72 -11.45 32.90 -16.57
C ASN A 72 -12.29 32.10 -15.57
N ILE A 73 -13.44 32.63 -15.15
CA ILE A 73 -14.38 31.94 -14.26
C ILE A 73 -14.91 30.66 -14.94
N GLN A 74 -15.37 30.75 -16.19
CA GLN A 74 -15.85 29.61 -16.96
C GLN A 74 -14.77 28.54 -17.16
N LYS A 75 -13.53 28.94 -17.48
CA LYS A 75 -12.37 28.06 -17.61
C LYS A 75 -12.07 27.32 -16.31
N ASN A 76 -12.07 28.01 -15.18
CA ASN A 76 -11.84 27.40 -13.88
C ASN A 76 -12.98 26.45 -13.47
N PHE A 77 -14.24 26.82 -13.72
CA PHE A 77 -15.38 25.93 -13.50
C PHE A 77 -15.31 24.67 -14.37
N PHE A 78 -14.95 24.81 -15.65
CA PHE A 78 -14.74 23.67 -16.54
C PHE A 78 -13.61 22.75 -16.03
N LYS A 79 -12.44 23.32 -15.70
CA LYS A 79 -11.29 22.58 -15.17
C LYS A 79 -11.65 21.84 -13.87
N ILE A 80 -12.39 22.48 -12.96
CA ILE A 80 -12.88 21.85 -11.72
C ILE A 80 -13.87 20.73 -12.04
N ASN A 81 -14.80 20.95 -12.97
CA ASN A 81 -15.81 19.98 -13.34
C ASN A 81 -15.20 18.74 -14.00
N GLU A 82 -14.29 18.89 -14.97
CA GLU A 82 -13.58 17.76 -15.58
C GLU A 82 -12.75 16.96 -14.56
N LYS A 83 -12.07 17.66 -13.63
CA LYS A 83 -11.38 16.99 -12.52
C LYS A 83 -12.34 16.24 -11.59
N MET A 84 -13.55 16.76 -11.36
CA MET A 84 -14.58 16.10 -10.55
C MET A 84 -15.36 15.01 -11.30
N LYS A 85 -15.42 15.01 -12.63
CA LYS A 85 -16.08 13.96 -13.44
C LYS A 85 -15.44 12.58 -13.27
N THR A 86 -14.16 12.53 -12.96
CA THR A 86 -13.47 11.29 -12.54
C THR A 86 -13.96 10.76 -11.18
N SER A 87 -14.65 11.59 -10.39
CA SER A 87 -15.12 11.28 -9.01
C SER A 87 -16.64 11.25 -8.86
N SER A 88 -17.41 11.92 -9.73
CA SER A 88 -18.87 11.88 -9.73
C SER A 88 -19.42 12.24 -11.12
N LYS A 89 -20.40 11.46 -11.57
CA LYS A 89 -21.01 11.53 -12.90
C LYS A 89 -22.01 12.71 -12.95
N VAL A 90 -21.54 13.95 -12.99
CA VAL A 90 -22.44 15.12 -13.00
C VAL A 90 -22.07 16.11 -14.12
N ILE A 91 -23.14 16.62 -14.73
CA ILE A 91 -23.27 17.65 -15.77
C ILE A 91 -23.19 17.15 -17.22
N LYS A 92 -24.35 17.22 -17.88
CA LYS A 92 -24.55 17.11 -19.33
C LYS A 92 -23.77 18.23 -20.02
N HIS A 93 -22.81 17.87 -20.87
CA HIS A 93 -22.18 18.81 -21.79
C HIS A 93 -23.18 19.31 -22.83
N ASN A 94 -22.95 20.51 -23.38
CA ASN A 94 -23.56 20.90 -24.66
C ASN A 94 -23.22 19.83 -25.71
N ASP A 95 -24.20 19.39 -26.50
CA ASP A 95 -24.05 18.26 -27.45
C ASP A 95 -22.97 18.49 -28.54
N ASP A 96 -22.48 19.73 -28.70
CA ASP A 96 -21.51 20.13 -29.73
C ASP A 96 -20.02 20.11 -29.27
N PHE A 97 -19.73 19.96 -27.96
CA PHE A 97 -18.34 19.99 -27.46
C PHE A 97 -17.67 18.61 -27.52
N GLN A 98 -16.62 18.47 -28.33
CA GLN A 98 -15.80 17.25 -28.40
C GLN A 98 -14.54 17.39 -27.54
N SER A 99 -14.49 16.62 -26.45
CA SER A 99 -13.32 16.53 -25.58
C SER A 99 -12.16 15.82 -26.28
N THR A 100 -10.93 16.26 -25.98
CA THR A 100 -9.70 15.65 -26.47
C THR A 100 -9.61 14.21 -25.97
N LYS A 101 -9.43 13.26 -26.90
CA LYS A 101 -9.33 11.83 -26.62
C LYS A 101 -7.87 11.38 -26.60
N LEU A 102 -7.56 10.48 -25.67
CA LEU A 102 -6.30 9.76 -25.67
C LEU A 102 -6.38 8.58 -26.64
N PRO A 103 -5.25 8.16 -27.26
CA PRO A 103 -5.21 6.97 -28.10
C PRO A 103 -5.64 5.71 -27.32
N ASP A 104 -6.31 4.76 -27.97
CA ASP A 104 -6.74 3.51 -27.32
C ASP A 104 -5.56 2.73 -26.71
N ALA A 105 -4.42 2.72 -27.40
CA ALA A 105 -3.18 2.12 -26.89
C ALA A 105 -2.70 2.76 -25.58
N TYR A 106 -2.91 4.06 -25.40
CA TYR A 106 -2.58 4.75 -24.14
C TYR A 106 -3.46 4.25 -23.00
N ILE A 107 -4.78 4.15 -23.25
CA ILE A 107 -5.75 3.71 -22.24
C ILE A 107 -5.49 2.26 -21.82
N GLU A 108 -5.15 1.40 -22.79
CA GLU A 108 -4.79 0.01 -22.51
C GLU A 108 -3.51 -0.10 -21.67
N LEU A 109 -2.44 0.58 -22.08
CA LEU A 109 -1.16 0.59 -21.36
C LEU A 109 -1.29 1.23 -19.96
N GLU A 110 -2.15 2.24 -19.82
CA GLU A 110 -2.47 2.84 -18.54
C GLU A 110 -3.07 1.81 -17.58
N LYS A 111 -4.07 1.05 -18.05
CA LYS A 111 -4.69 -0.02 -17.26
C LYS A 111 -3.67 -1.10 -16.87
N GLN A 112 -2.85 -1.54 -17.83
CA GLN A 112 -1.81 -2.53 -17.57
C GLN A 112 -0.78 -2.04 -16.55
N THR A 113 -0.35 -0.79 -16.68
CA THR A 113 0.57 -0.13 -15.74
C THR A 113 -0.02 -0.06 -14.32
N ASP A 114 -1.29 0.30 -14.19
CA ASP A 114 -1.98 0.35 -12.89
C ASP A 114 -2.18 -1.02 -12.26
N ASP A 115 -2.54 -2.02 -13.06
CA ASP A 115 -2.67 -3.39 -12.58
C ASP A 115 -1.32 -3.93 -12.11
N LEU A 116 -0.23 -3.65 -12.83
CA LEU A 116 1.13 -4.01 -12.43
C LEU A 116 1.58 -3.28 -11.16
N GLY A 117 1.25 -2.00 -11.04
CA GLY A 117 1.50 -1.22 -9.82
C GLY A 117 0.77 -1.80 -8.59
N LYS A 118 -0.47 -2.27 -8.74
CA LYS A 118 -1.21 -2.97 -7.67
C LYS A 118 -0.54 -4.29 -7.28
N VAL A 119 -0.08 -5.06 -8.26
CA VAL A 119 0.65 -6.31 -8.01
C VAL A 119 1.94 -6.04 -7.23
N LEU A 120 2.74 -5.06 -7.67
CA LEU A 120 3.95 -4.65 -6.95
C LEU A 120 3.67 -4.25 -5.51
N ASN A 121 2.64 -3.42 -5.28
CA ASN A 121 2.28 -3.01 -3.93
C ASN A 121 1.91 -4.21 -3.05
N LYS A 122 1.13 -5.18 -3.56
CA LYS A 122 0.78 -6.39 -2.82
C LYS A 122 1.99 -7.25 -2.47
N VAL A 123 2.93 -7.40 -3.41
CA VAL A 123 4.18 -8.14 -3.16
C VAL A 123 5.02 -7.44 -2.10
N ILE A 124 5.23 -6.13 -2.22
CA ILE A 124 5.96 -5.32 -1.23
C ILE A 124 5.33 -5.50 0.15
N THR A 125 4.01 -5.34 0.27
CA THR A 125 3.28 -5.54 1.53
C THR A 125 3.64 -6.88 2.16
N ILE A 126 3.59 -7.99 1.42
CA ILE A 126 3.96 -9.29 2.00
C ILE A 126 5.44 -9.35 2.38
N LEU A 127 6.34 -8.84 1.53
CA LEU A 127 7.78 -8.88 1.81
C LEU A 127 8.20 -8.01 3.01
N GLU A 128 7.40 -7.01 3.39
CA GLU A 128 7.63 -6.21 4.59
C GLU A 128 7.55 -7.03 5.88
N THR A 129 6.94 -8.22 5.88
CA THR A 129 6.96 -9.11 7.06
C THR A 129 8.37 -9.56 7.42
N TYR A 130 9.29 -9.62 6.46
CA TYR A 130 10.71 -9.95 6.71
C TYR A 130 11.47 -8.83 7.46
N GLU A 131 10.90 -7.63 7.58
CA GLU A 131 11.49 -6.56 8.40
C GLU A 131 11.19 -6.72 9.90
N VAL A 132 10.28 -7.64 10.24
CA VAL A 132 9.74 -7.82 11.59
C VAL A 132 10.45 -8.99 12.23
N GLU A 133 11.08 -8.80 13.38
CA GLU A 133 11.69 -9.91 14.11
C GLU A 133 10.61 -10.80 14.76
N GLY A 134 10.80 -12.12 14.75
CA GLY A 134 9.83 -13.07 15.35
C GLY A 134 8.52 -13.24 14.58
N TYR A 135 8.45 -12.84 13.31
CA TYR A 135 7.23 -12.98 12.51
C TYR A 135 6.82 -14.45 12.27
N ASP A 136 7.79 -15.36 12.28
CA ASP A 136 7.63 -16.81 12.15
C ASP A 136 7.29 -17.50 13.48
N TYR A 137 7.43 -16.79 14.60
CA TYR A 137 7.07 -17.25 15.94
C TYR A 137 6.28 -16.17 16.71
N PRO A 138 5.04 -15.85 16.27
CA PRO A 138 4.26 -14.79 16.89
C PRO A 138 3.85 -15.17 18.33
N PRO A 139 3.84 -14.21 19.28
CA PRO A 139 3.55 -14.45 20.70
C PRO A 139 2.13 -14.94 21.00
N THR A 140 1.23 -14.91 20.02
CA THR A 140 -0.12 -15.45 20.09
C THR A 140 -0.43 -16.18 18.79
N LEU A 141 -0.52 -17.50 18.83
CA LEU A 141 -0.90 -18.37 17.70
C LEU A 141 -2.37 -18.21 17.27
N SER A 142 -3.07 -17.13 17.64
CA SER A 142 -4.48 -16.91 17.34
C SER A 142 -4.68 -16.42 15.89
N ASP A 143 -4.79 -17.37 14.96
CA ASP A 143 -5.56 -17.43 13.69
C ASP A 143 -5.79 -16.19 12.79
N SER A 144 -5.19 -15.02 13.03
CA SER A 144 -5.47 -13.81 12.25
C SER A 144 -4.19 -13.16 11.72
N LEU A 145 -3.91 -13.37 10.44
CA LEU A 145 -2.89 -12.63 9.70
C LEU A 145 -3.11 -11.11 9.76
N ASN A 146 -4.36 -10.66 9.96
CA ASN A 146 -4.68 -9.24 10.20
C ASN A 146 -4.19 -8.73 11.56
N GLU A 147 -3.95 -9.59 12.55
CA GLU A 147 -3.38 -9.22 13.85
C GLU A 147 -1.87 -9.05 13.77
N VAL A 148 -1.16 -9.90 13.01
CA VAL A 148 0.27 -9.74 12.74
C VAL A 148 0.56 -8.36 12.14
N TRP A 149 -0.26 -7.90 11.19
CA TRP A 149 -0.16 -6.54 10.62
C TRP A 149 -0.47 -5.39 11.60
N LYS A 150 -1.29 -5.63 12.62
CA LYS A 150 -1.57 -4.64 13.68
C LYS A 150 -0.48 -4.62 14.73
N VAL A 151 0.17 -5.75 14.98
CA VAL A 151 1.29 -5.88 15.93
C VAL A 151 2.56 -5.26 15.34
N THR A 152 2.82 -5.40 14.04
CA THR A 152 3.98 -4.80 13.37
C THR A 152 3.94 -3.26 13.34
N ASN A 153 2.77 -2.67 13.14
CA ASN A 153 2.56 -1.23 13.27
C ASN A 153 2.69 -0.73 14.72
N LYS A 154 2.39 -1.57 15.71
CA LYS A 154 2.63 -1.26 17.13
C LYS A 154 4.11 -1.40 17.51
N PHE A 155 4.82 -2.38 16.95
CA PHE A 155 6.24 -2.61 17.22
C PHE A 155 7.14 -1.49 16.66
N LYS A 156 6.81 -0.94 15.47
CA LYS A 156 7.43 0.28 14.94
C LYS A 156 7.21 1.53 15.83
N LEU A 157 6.22 1.51 16.72
CA LEU A 157 5.93 2.61 17.67
C LEU A 157 6.65 2.46 19.03
N TRP A 158 7.18 1.27 19.33
CA TRP A 158 7.93 1.00 20.57
C TRP A 158 9.46 1.07 20.39
N GLY A 159 9.97 0.98 19.16
CA GLY A 159 11.41 1.05 18.84
C GLY A 159 12.00 2.47 18.77
N THR A 160 11.26 3.52 19.12
CA THR A 160 11.71 4.92 19.01
C THR A 160 11.48 5.71 20.29
N ASN A 161 11.88 5.20 21.45
CA ASN A 161 12.19 5.99 22.64
C ASN A 161 13.09 5.17 23.56
N ASP A 162 14.40 5.37 23.44
CA ASP A 162 15.31 5.61 24.57
C ASP A 162 16.73 5.77 24.03
N GLU A 163 17.00 6.95 23.48
CA GLU A 163 18.36 7.49 23.47
C GLU A 163 18.62 8.08 24.86
N GLN A 164 19.29 7.32 25.74
CA GLN A 164 20.15 7.90 26.76
C GLN A 164 21.48 7.15 26.87
N GLU A 165 22.54 7.95 26.82
CA GLU A 165 23.95 7.59 26.77
C GLU A 165 24.40 6.64 27.89
N SER A 166 25.18 5.63 27.52
CA SER A 166 26.30 5.20 28.37
C SER A 166 27.40 4.55 27.53
N LYS A 167 28.52 5.26 27.38
CA LYS A 167 29.83 4.65 27.11
C LYS A 167 30.21 3.83 28.34
N ALA A 168 30.44 2.52 28.18
CA ALA A 168 31.52 1.80 28.85
C ALA A 168 31.54 0.32 28.41
N ASP A 169 32.70 -0.05 27.88
CA ASP A 169 33.45 -1.27 28.14
C ASP A 169 32.92 -2.64 27.68
N SER A 170 33.84 -3.34 27.04
CA SER A 170 33.74 -4.73 26.63
C SER A 170 33.69 -5.62 27.87
N THR A 171 32.79 -6.61 27.86
CA THR A 171 32.89 -7.98 28.42
C THR A 171 31.57 -8.39 29.08
N LYS A 172 31.05 -9.55 28.65
CA LYS A 172 29.87 -10.32 29.09
C LYS A 172 28.57 -10.06 28.31
N HIS A 173 28.20 -11.08 27.53
CA HIS A 173 26.84 -11.35 27.09
C HIS A 173 25.98 -11.60 28.34
N GLU A 174 25.37 -10.53 28.86
CA GLU A 174 24.16 -10.65 29.65
C GLU A 174 22.98 -10.46 28.72
N GLU A 175 22.05 -11.41 28.81
CA GLU A 175 20.80 -11.50 28.08
C GLU A 175 20.06 -10.17 28.16
N LYS A 176 20.07 -9.40 27.06
CA LYS A 176 19.07 -8.36 26.88
C LYS A 176 17.75 -9.08 26.66
N GLU A 177 16.85 -8.96 27.64
CA GLU A 177 15.44 -9.34 27.58
C GLU A 177 14.73 -8.65 26.40
N GLY A 178 14.96 -9.13 25.19
CA GLY A 178 13.98 -9.11 24.12
C GLY A 178 13.14 -10.37 24.28
N PHE A 179 11.93 -10.22 24.80
CA PHE A 179 11.09 -11.25 25.43
C PHE A 179 10.70 -12.46 24.55
N LEU A 180 11.15 -12.55 23.29
CA LEU A 180 10.78 -13.64 22.39
C LEU A 180 12.01 -14.09 21.57
N PRO A 181 12.16 -15.40 21.34
CA PRO A 181 13.17 -15.88 20.40
C PRO A 181 12.91 -15.26 19.03
N ARG A 182 13.99 -14.90 18.34
CA ARG A 182 13.95 -14.24 17.04
C ARG A 182 13.23 -15.07 15.98
N SER A 183 13.36 -16.39 16.08
CA SER A 183 12.77 -17.35 15.16
C SER A 183 12.25 -18.57 15.90
N PHE A 184 11.41 -19.35 15.21
CA PHE A 184 10.97 -20.63 15.73
C PHE A 184 12.14 -21.64 15.90
N ALA A 185 13.11 -21.62 14.99
CA ALA A 185 14.29 -22.48 15.07
C ALA A 185 15.14 -22.12 16.29
N GLN A 186 15.28 -20.83 16.61
CA GLN A 186 15.96 -20.41 17.83
C GLN A 186 15.22 -20.87 19.09
N ALA A 187 13.89 -20.83 19.09
CA ALA A 187 13.07 -21.33 20.19
C ALA A 187 13.29 -22.82 20.44
N LEU A 188 13.33 -23.62 19.36
CA LEU A 188 13.62 -25.05 19.42
C LEU A 188 15.05 -25.32 19.92
N SER A 189 16.05 -24.63 19.38
CA SER A 189 17.44 -24.76 19.82
C SER A 189 17.59 -24.49 21.32
N ASN A 190 17.02 -23.38 21.80
CA ASN A 190 17.04 -23.04 23.23
C ASN A 190 16.38 -24.12 24.10
N THR A 191 15.25 -24.67 23.64
CA THR A 191 14.53 -25.73 24.34
C THR A 191 15.35 -27.01 24.41
N PHE A 192 15.92 -27.47 23.29
CA PHE A 192 16.76 -28.66 23.27
C PHE A 192 18.04 -28.51 24.10
N ASN A 193 18.63 -27.31 24.12
CA ASN A 193 19.75 -27.01 25.02
C ASN A 193 19.36 -27.13 26.50
N GLN A 194 18.15 -26.69 26.87
CA GLN A 194 17.64 -26.85 28.23
C GLN A 194 17.43 -28.32 28.57
N CYS A 195 16.81 -29.10 27.68
CA CYS A 195 16.64 -30.55 27.85
C CYS A 195 17.98 -31.26 28.03
N HIS A 196 18.97 -30.93 27.19
CA HIS A 196 20.34 -31.45 27.30
C HIS A 196 20.94 -31.17 28.68
N LYS A 197 20.88 -29.92 29.17
CA LYS A 197 21.41 -29.53 30.49
C LYS A 197 20.69 -30.20 31.67
N ILE A 198 19.39 -30.50 31.53
CA ILE A 198 18.63 -31.19 32.58
C ILE A 198 19.12 -32.64 32.74
N LEU A 199 19.50 -33.28 31.64
CA LEU A 199 19.89 -34.69 31.58
C LEU A 199 21.41 -34.92 31.56
N GLU A 200 22.23 -33.88 31.44
CA GLU A 200 23.69 -33.96 31.27
C GLU A 200 24.43 -34.75 32.38
N HIS A 201 23.81 -34.88 33.55
CA HIS A 201 24.38 -35.59 34.70
C HIS A 201 23.78 -36.98 34.95
N ASP A 202 22.86 -37.42 34.10
CA ASP A 202 22.24 -38.73 34.18
C ASP A 202 23.00 -39.71 33.26
N GLU A 203 23.78 -40.62 33.86
CA GLU A 203 24.59 -41.59 33.11
C GLU A 203 23.72 -42.62 32.36
N ASP A 204 22.46 -42.80 32.76
CA ASP A 204 21.53 -43.74 32.13
C ASP A 204 20.85 -43.17 30.87
N GLU A 205 21.02 -41.88 30.57
CA GLU A 205 20.31 -41.14 29.50
C GLU A 205 21.25 -40.57 28.42
N GLU A 206 22.45 -41.15 28.25
CA GLU A 206 23.49 -40.65 27.32
C GLU A 206 22.98 -40.47 25.89
N ASP A 207 22.15 -41.39 25.39
CA ASP A 207 21.57 -41.34 24.04
C ASP A 207 20.53 -40.21 23.88
N LEU A 208 19.77 -39.93 24.93
CA LEU A 208 18.82 -38.83 24.93
C LEU A 208 19.54 -37.47 25.01
N VAL A 209 20.63 -37.39 25.79
CA VAL A 209 21.54 -36.25 25.85
C VAL A 209 22.16 -35.97 24.47
N LYS A 210 22.62 -37.02 23.77
CA LYS A 210 23.14 -36.96 22.40
C LYS A 210 22.08 -36.52 21.40
N SER A 211 20.86 -37.04 21.51
CA SER A 211 19.69 -36.67 20.68
C SER A 211 19.34 -35.19 20.83
N PHE A 212 19.28 -34.66 22.06
CA PHE A 212 19.03 -33.24 22.28
C PHE A 212 20.18 -32.35 21.80
N SER A 213 21.42 -32.81 21.92
CA SER A 213 22.58 -32.09 21.41
C SER A 213 22.53 -31.90 19.88
N ILE A 214 22.27 -32.98 19.12
CA ILE A 214 22.18 -32.89 17.66
C ILE A 214 21.00 -32.04 17.21
N LEU A 215 19.84 -32.16 17.88
CA LEU A 215 18.66 -31.34 17.57
C LEU A 215 18.89 -29.86 17.87
N LYS A 216 19.61 -29.53 18.95
CA LYS A 216 20.03 -28.16 19.27
C LYS A 216 20.92 -27.59 18.16
N ASP A 217 21.95 -28.33 17.75
CA ASP A 217 22.88 -27.89 16.72
C ASP A 217 22.19 -27.70 15.37
N THR A 218 21.36 -28.65 14.94
CA THR A 218 20.54 -28.55 13.72
C THR A 218 19.67 -27.29 13.71
N ASN A 219 18.94 -27.02 14.79
CA ASN A 219 18.07 -25.85 14.86
C ASN A 219 18.84 -24.53 14.94
N THR A 220 20.04 -24.53 15.53
CA THR A 220 20.94 -23.36 15.54
C THR A 220 21.38 -23.01 14.11
N ILE A 221 21.81 -24.01 13.33
CA ILE A 221 22.21 -23.79 11.93
C ILE A 221 21.02 -23.33 11.08
N ILE A 222 19.82 -23.91 11.28
CA ILE A 222 18.61 -23.48 10.58
C ILE A 222 18.26 -22.02 10.91
N ASP A 223 18.40 -21.60 12.17
CA ASP A 223 18.18 -20.20 12.60
C ASP A 223 19.17 -19.24 11.91
N GLU A 224 20.47 -19.56 11.89
CA GLU A 224 21.48 -18.75 11.21
C GLU A 224 21.19 -18.59 9.71
N HIS A 225 20.77 -19.66 9.05
CA HIS A 225 20.41 -19.60 7.64
C HIS A 225 19.09 -18.87 7.39
N LYS A 226 18.17 -18.90 8.37
CA LYS A 226 16.95 -18.11 8.33
C LYS A 226 17.26 -16.62 8.45
N GLU A 227 18.13 -16.25 9.37
CA GLU A 227 18.67 -14.90 9.48
C GLU A 227 19.29 -14.43 8.16
N ASN A 228 20.14 -15.24 7.55
CA ASN A 228 20.77 -14.89 6.27
C ASN A 228 19.74 -14.66 5.16
N GLN A 229 18.73 -15.52 5.07
CA GLN A 229 17.62 -15.36 4.15
C GLN A 229 16.88 -14.03 4.36
N ASP A 230 16.49 -13.76 5.60
CA ASP A 230 15.73 -12.57 5.96
C ASP A 230 16.54 -11.30 5.71
N ASN A 231 17.84 -11.32 6.02
CA ASN A 231 18.76 -10.21 5.75
C ASN A 231 18.83 -9.90 4.25
N ILE A 232 19.04 -10.88 3.37
CA ILE A 232 19.09 -10.65 1.92
C ILE A 232 17.75 -10.08 1.42
N ILE A 233 16.63 -10.61 1.91
CA ILE A 233 15.30 -10.12 1.51
C ILE A 233 15.12 -8.65 1.94
N LYS A 234 15.51 -8.33 3.18
CA LYS A 234 15.38 -7.00 3.78
C LYS A 234 16.31 -5.96 3.15
N THR A 235 17.57 -6.30 2.87
CA THR A 235 18.58 -5.33 2.43
C THR A 235 18.63 -5.16 0.91
N ASP A 236 18.28 -6.19 0.16
CA ASP A 236 18.53 -6.20 -1.29
C ASP A 236 17.21 -6.27 -2.07
N ILE A 237 16.38 -7.28 -1.79
CA ILE A 237 15.19 -7.57 -2.59
C ILE A 237 14.07 -6.54 -2.34
N LEU A 238 13.71 -6.33 -1.06
CA LEU A 238 12.61 -5.43 -0.69
C LEU A 238 12.88 -3.97 -1.11
N PRO A 239 14.10 -3.40 -0.90
CA PRO A 239 14.42 -2.06 -1.41
C PRO A 239 14.31 -1.97 -2.93
N SER A 240 14.70 -3.01 -3.67
CA SER A 240 14.59 -3.03 -5.13
C SER A 240 13.14 -3.01 -5.60
N PHE A 241 12.25 -3.78 -4.96
CA PHE A 241 10.80 -3.69 -5.22
C PHE A 241 10.25 -2.30 -4.87
N ARG A 242 10.65 -1.71 -3.74
CA ARG A 242 10.23 -0.37 -3.32
C ARG A 242 10.70 0.70 -4.31
N ALA A 243 11.92 0.64 -4.82
CA ALA A 243 12.44 1.56 -5.83
C ALA A 243 11.61 1.45 -7.13
N LEU A 244 11.34 0.23 -7.59
CA LEU A 244 10.50 0.02 -8.78
C LEU A 244 9.08 0.62 -8.60
N TYR A 245 8.50 0.48 -7.41
CA TYR A 245 7.19 1.05 -7.11
C TYR A 245 7.21 2.57 -6.95
N ASN A 246 8.14 3.10 -6.15
CA ASN A 246 8.16 4.52 -5.80
C ASN A 246 8.76 5.40 -6.89
N ASP A 247 9.79 4.94 -7.59
CA ASP A 247 10.51 5.77 -8.53
C ASP A 247 9.93 5.61 -9.94
N VAL A 248 9.66 4.37 -10.36
CA VAL A 248 9.16 4.08 -11.71
C VAL A 248 7.64 4.20 -11.77
N TYR A 249 6.91 3.39 -11.01
CA TYR A 249 5.44 3.38 -11.11
C TYR A 249 4.79 4.69 -10.63
N LYS A 250 5.16 5.24 -9.47
CA LYS A 250 4.62 6.54 -9.05
C LYS A 250 5.11 7.69 -9.94
N GLY A 251 6.33 7.59 -10.48
CA GLY A 251 6.84 8.52 -11.50
C GLY A 251 5.95 8.55 -12.74
N LEU A 252 5.60 7.36 -13.27
CA LEU A 252 4.65 7.19 -14.37
C LEU A 252 3.26 7.76 -14.06
N LYS A 253 2.76 7.53 -12.84
CA LYS A 253 1.49 8.13 -12.38
C LYS A 253 1.55 9.66 -12.38
N GLY A 254 2.71 10.23 -12.04
CA GLY A 254 2.98 11.67 -12.16
C GLY A 254 2.90 12.16 -13.60
N LYS A 255 3.59 11.49 -14.53
CA LYS A 255 3.56 11.81 -15.97
C LYS A 255 2.16 11.74 -16.56
N ARG A 256 1.39 10.69 -16.24
CA ARG A 256 -0.02 10.57 -16.64
C ARG A 256 -0.88 11.72 -16.13
N LYS A 257 -0.67 12.15 -14.88
CA LYS A 257 -1.35 13.33 -14.33
C LYS A 257 -1.01 14.60 -15.10
N THR A 258 0.22 14.75 -15.56
CA THR A 258 0.63 15.87 -16.44
C THR A 258 -0.12 15.83 -17.77
N VAL A 259 -0.15 14.67 -18.44
CA VAL A 259 -0.91 14.47 -19.69
C VAL A 259 -2.39 14.83 -19.50
N GLU A 260 -3.01 14.35 -18.42
CA GLU A 260 -4.41 14.66 -18.12
C GLU A 260 -4.65 16.15 -17.86
N ASN A 261 -3.74 16.84 -17.15
CA ASN A 261 -3.86 18.28 -16.95
C ASN A 261 -3.74 19.06 -18.27
N LEU A 262 -2.82 18.67 -19.16
CA LEU A 262 -2.67 19.26 -20.48
C LEU A 262 -3.92 19.05 -21.33
N ARG A 263 -4.50 17.84 -21.30
CA ARG A 263 -5.77 17.50 -21.95
C ARG A 263 -6.91 18.39 -21.47
N ILE A 264 -7.08 18.51 -20.15
CA ILE A 264 -8.10 19.35 -19.53
C ILE A 264 -7.88 20.84 -19.89
N GLU A 265 -6.63 21.28 -19.99
CA GLU A 265 -6.31 22.66 -20.34
C GLU A 265 -6.65 22.99 -21.79
N LEU A 266 -6.27 22.13 -22.74
CA LEU A 266 -6.66 22.24 -24.15
C LEU A 266 -8.17 22.27 -24.31
N ASP A 267 -8.88 21.36 -23.64
CA ASP A 267 -10.32 21.30 -23.65
C ASP A 267 -10.96 22.56 -23.06
N SER A 268 -10.36 23.15 -22.02
CA SER A 268 -10.85 24.39 -21.41
C SER A 268 -10.71 25.61 -22.33
N LEU A 269 -9.63 25.68 -23.13
CA LEU A 269 -9.43 26.74 -24.14
C LEU A 269 -10.45 26.63 -25.27
N ARG A 270 -10.65 25.40 -25.77
CA ARG A 270 -11.64 25.11 -26.81
C ARG A 270 -13.05 25.42 -26.33
N TYR A 271 -13.36 25.14 -25.07
CA TYR A 271 -14.65 25.45 -24.45
C TYR A 271 -14.94 26.97 -24.39
N THR A 272 -13.92 27.80 -24.09
CA THR A 272 -14.09 29.26 -24.03
C THR A 272 -13.96 29.96 -25.39
N ASN A 273 -13.79 29.21 -26.48
CA ASN A 273 -13.48 29.70 -27.83
C ASN A 273 -12.25 30.64 -27.84
N GLU A 274 -11.29 30.39 -26.94
CA GLU A 274 -9.97 31.01 -27.00
C GLU A 274 -9.17 30.39 -28.16
N ASN A 275 -8.25 31.14 -28.76
CA ASN A 275 -7.40 30.63 -29.85
C ASN A 275 -6.68 29.35 -29.40
N ASN A 276 -6.59 28.37 -30.30
CA ASN A 276 -5.76 27.19 -30.08
C ASN A 276 -4.33 27.64 -29.77
N ASP A 277 -3.82 27.21 -28.63
CA ASP A 277 -2.43 27.41 -28.25
C ASP A 277 -1.62 26.25 -28.84
N ASP A 278 -1.03 26.48 -30.02
CA ASP A 278 -0.22 25.49 -30.73
C ASP A 278 0.91 24.95 -29.83
N THR A 279 1.44 25.77 -28.92
CA THR A 279 2.51 25.36 -28.01
C THR A 279 2.03 24.36 -26.96
N LEU A 280 0.80 24.52 -26.49
CA LEU A 280 0.16 23.61 -25.55
C LEU A 280 -0.21 22.28 -26.25
N GLU A 281 -0.64 22.35 -27.51
CA GLU A 281 -0.94 21.15 -28.31
C GLU A 281 0.33 20.34 -28.59
N ASP A 282 1.44 20.99 -28.95
CA ASP A 282 2.75 20.35 -29.12
C ASP A 282 3.23 19.69 -27.82
N GLN A 283 3.07 20.37 -26.67
CA GLN A 283 3.39 19.82 -25.37
C GLN A 283 2.54 18.60 -25.03
N PHE A 284 1.23 18.66 -25.27
CA PHE A 284 0.33 17.54 -25.04
C PHE A 284 0.72 16.33 -25.88
N ILE A 285 1.01 16.51 -27.17
CA ILE A 285 1.43 15.42 -28.07
C ILE A 285 2.75 14.82 -27.58
N THR A 286 3.72 15.67 -27.23
CA THR A 286 5.05 15.25 -26.76
C THR A 286 4.95 14.45 -25.47
N GLU A 287 4.25 14.97 -24.45
CA GLU A 287 4.09 14.30 -23.16
C GLU A 287 3.27 13.01 -23.28
N THR A 288 2.26 12.99 -24.14
CA THR A 288 1.46 11.77 -24.41
C THR A 288 2.34 10.69 -25.02
N SER A 289 3.13 11.01 -26.05
CA SER A 289 4.02 10.05 -26.72
C SER A 289 5.13 9.57 -25.80
N SER A 290 5.71 10.47 -25.00
CA SER A 290 6.76 10.15 -24.02
C SER A 290 6.22 9.22 -22.94
N THR A 291 5.07 9.56 -22.35
CA THR A 291 4.43 8.75 -21.31
C THR A 291 4.00 7.37 -21.84
N LEU A 292 3.52 7.30 -23.08
CA LEU A 292 3.18 6.03 -23.73
C LEU A 292 4.39 5.10 -23.81
N SER A 293 5.53 5.62 -24.27
CA SER A 293 6.80 4.90 -24.34
C SER A 293 7.25 4.42 -22.96
N ASP A 294 7.19 5.28 -21.95
CA ASP A 294 7.59 4.92 -20.59
C ASP A 294 6.67 3.84 -19.97
N MET A 295 5.36 3.90 -20.21
CA MET A 295 4.42 2.88 -19.77
C MET A 295 4.71 1.54 -20.44
N GLN A 296 4.97 1.54 -21.75
CA GLN A 296 5.35 0.34 -22.49
C GLN A 296 6.63 -0.27 -21.92
N ASN A 297 7.68 0.54 -21.70
CA ASN A 297 8.94 0.08 -21.12
C ASN A 297 8.75 -0.53 -19.73
N PHE A 298 7.86 0.03 -18.91
CA PHE A 298 7.55 -0.51 -17.59
C PHE A 298 6.78 -1.83 -17.65
N VAL A 299 5.78 -1.94 -18.53
CA VAL A 299 4.98 -3.17 -18.70
C VAL A 299 5.83 -4.30 -19.29
N GLU A 300 6.70 -4.00 -20.25
CA GLU A 300 7.59 -4.96 -20.90
C GLU A 300 8.87 -5.23 -20.09
N SER A 301 9.07 -4.53 -18.97
CA SER A 301 10.26 -4.73 -18.14
C SER A 301 10.29 -6.13 -17.53
N VAL A 302 11.40 -6.81 -17.75
CA VAL A 302 11.71 -8.10 -17.12
C VAL A 302 12.18 -7.96 -15.67
N ASP A 303 12.30 -6.74 -15.12
CA ASP A 303 12.93 -6.51 -13.82
C ASP A 303 12.09 -7.09 -12.67
N ILE A 304 10.77 -7.03 -12.77
CA ILE A 304 9.88 -7.70 -11.80
C ILE A 304 10.15 -9.20 -11.77
N ILE A 305 10.28 -9.82 -12.96
CA ILE A 305 10.56 -11.25 -13.08
C ILE A 305 11.93 -11.58 -12.50
N LYS A 306 12.95 -10.74 -12.75
CA LYS A 306 14.29 -10.92 -12.14
C LYS A 306 14.22 -10.85 -10.62
N LEU A 307 13.48 -9.90 -10.06
CA LEU A 307 13.32 -9.76 -8.61
C LEU A 307 12.58 -10.96 -7.99
N LEU A 308 11.50 -11.43 -8.63
CA LEU A 308 10.78 -12.64 -8.21
C LEU A 308 11.67 -13.89 -8.28
N ARG A 309 12.52 -13.99 -9.31
CA ARG A 309 13.51 -15.06 -9.42
C ARG A 309 14.51 -14.99 -8.27
N SER A 310 15.11 -13.82 -8.01
CA SER A 310 16.06 -13.64 -6.90
C SER A 310 15.44 -13.96 -5.54
N PHE A 311 14.20 -13.54 -5.31
CA PHE A 311 13.44 -13.97 -4.13
C PHE A 311 13.33 -15.49 -4.04
N THR A 312 12.95 -16.15 -5.14
CA THR A 312 12.82 -17.61 -5.20
C THR A 312 14.16 -18.32 -4.98
N GLU A 313 15.27 -17.80 -5.50
CA GLU A 313 16.62 -18.34 -5.31
C GLU A 313 17.03 -18.29 -3.84
N VAL A 314 16.75 -17.17 -3.15
CA VAL A 314 17.00 -16.99 -1.71
C VAL A 314 16.11 -17.91 -0.87
N GLN A 315 14.85 -18.10 -1.26
CA GLN A 315 13.96 -19.09 -0.65
C GLN A 315 14.50 -20.52 -0.78
N LEU A 316 14.86 -20.89 -2.00
CA LEU A 316 15.36 -22.23 -2.31
C LEU A 316 16.66 -22.54 -1.57
N ALA A 317 17.56 -21.57 -1.45
CA ALA A 317 18.82 -21.74 -0.73
C ALA A 317 18.59 -22.10 0.74
N TYR A 318 17.67 -21.38 1.41
CA TYR A 318 17.27 -21.67 2.79
C TYR A 318 16.66 -23.07 2.92
N TYR A 319 15.66 -23.40 2.12
CA TYR A 319 14.97 -24.70 2.23
C TYR A 319 15.89 -25.89 1.95
N LYS A 320 16.81 -25.77 0.98
CA LYS A 320 17.84 -26.80 0.76
C LYS A 320 18.69 -27.04 1.99
N LYS A 321 19.03 -25.96 2.71
CA LYS A 321 19.82 -26.07 3.92
C LYS A 321 19.04 -26.72 5.07
N CYS A 322 17.76 -26.39 5.23
CA CYS A 322 16.89 -27.08 6.19
C CYS A 322 16.84 -28.59 5.92
N VAL A 323 16.68 -28.99 4.65
CA VAL A 323 16.69 -30.41 4.27
C VAL A 323 18.02 -31.07 4.64
N GLU A 324 19.14 -30.45 4.28
CA GLU A 324 20.48 -30.97 4.59
C GLU A 324 20.68 -31.21 6.10
N GLU A 325 20.29 -30.25 6.94
CA GLU A 325 20.48 -30.36 8.40
C GLU A 325 19.49 -31.33 9.07
N HIS A 326 18.26 -31.45 8.54
CA HIS A 326 17.31 -32.46 9.00
C HIS A 326 17.71 -33.87 8.58
N GLU A 327 18.28 -34.08 7.39
CA GLU A 327 18.80 -35.38 6.96
C GLU A 327 19.96 -35.85 7.87
N LYS A 328 20.87 -34.94 8.24
CA LYS A 328 21.97 -35.22 9.17
C LYS A 328 21.46 -35.66 10.54
N SER A 329 20.59 -34.85 11.15
CA SER A 329 20.02 -35.17 12.48
C SER A 329 19.22 -36.46 12.46
N LEU A 330 18.41 -36.69 11.42
CA LEU A 330 17.64 -37.91 11.26
C LEU A 330 18.54 -39.15 11.15
N SER A 331 19.69 -39.07 10.48
CA SER A 331 20.65 -40.19 10.42
C SER A 331 21.14 -40.57 11.81
N VAL A 332 21.55 -39.58 12.62
CA VAL A 332 22.04 -39.82 13.98
C VAL A 332 20.95 -40.42 14.87
N LEU A 333 19.71 -39.91 14.77
CA LEU A 333 18.60 -40.46 15.55
C LEU A 333 18.26 -41.91 15.18
N LYS A 334 18.38 -42.28 13.90
CA LYS A 334 18.20 -43.67 13.45
C LYS A 334 19.30 -44.59 13.93
N GLU A 335 20.53 -44.10 14.00
CA GLU A 335 21.65 -44.86 14.56
C GLU A 335 21.40 -45.18 16.03
N ILE A 336 20.94 -44.18 16.80
CA ILE A 336 20.55 -44.36 18.21
C ILE A 336 19.38 -45.34 18.33
N GLU A 337 18.31 -45.18 17.54
CA GLU A 337 17.14 -46.07 17.56
C GLU A 337 17.53 -47.54 17.26
N ALA A 338 18.42 -47.77 16.30
CA ALA A 338 18.88 -49.10 15.94
C ALA A 338 19.69 -49.78 17.07
N GLU A 339 20.46 -49.02 17.86
CA GLU A 339 21.19 -49.55 19.02
C GLU A 339 20.22 -50.16 20.05
N TYR A 340 19.05 -49.56 20.26
CA TYR A 340 18.01 -50.12 21.14
C TYR A 340 17.27 -51.33 20.53
N GLU A 341 17.05 -51.35 19.21
CA GLU A 341 16.40 -52.49 18.53
C GLU A 341 17.30 -53.74 18.49
N GLU A 342 18.62 -53.57 18.55
CA GLU A 342 19.59 -54.69 18.60
C GLU A 342 19.76 -55.29 20.02
N GLU A 343 19.33 -54.56 21.06
CA GLU A 343 19.43 -54.99 22.47
C GLU A 343 18.19 -55.77 22.97
N GLU A 344 17.05 -55.71 22.27
CA GLU A 344 15.85 -56.57 22.48
C GLU A 344 15.96 -57.94 21.79
#